data_AF-A0A7V2HLC7-F1
#
_entry.id   AF-A0A7V2HLC7-F1
#
_cell.length_a   1.000
_cell.length_b   1.000
_cell.length_c   1.000
_cell.angle_alpha   90.00
_cell.angle_beta   90.00
_cell.angle_gamma   90.00
#
_symmetry.space_group_name_H-M   'P 1'
#
loop_
_entity.id
_entity.type
_entity.pdbx_description
1 polymer ?
#
loop_
_entity_poly.entity_id
_entity_poly.type
_entity_poly.pdbx_seq_one_letter_code
_entity_poly.pdbx_strand_id
1 'polypeptide(L)'
;MKRLPTILAAVSAAALVLTGQLPDGARLPAWSVAGHAVGRALVTPGGSIETFGYFTQIDGYPESVLFLGAPSEQNARFTFRSDRARIFSLANNGVFLLRLIPLAEESTVYRVYFDTSPDQDFNRPQTFSDSPVIATFAVRGGSLTVVPGALSTYTAVMDLTSSHPVVFGGVSVDARLLVDAIRVSLTGPALAEPREGNIASIPFAGAVYAVRK
;
A
#
# COMPACT_ATOMS: atom_id res chain seq x y z
N MET A 1 -42.70 -12.23 -42.72
CA MET A 1 -41.55 -11.52 -42.13
C MET A 1 -40.92 -12.39 -41.05
N LYS A 2 -39.59 -12.34 -40.97
CA LYS A 2 -38.65 -13.35 -40.45
C LYS A 2 -38.90 -13.81 -39.01
N ARG A 3 -38.98 -15.14 -38.82
CA ARG A 3 -38.57 -15.81 -37.57
C ARG A 3 -37.05 -15.90 -37.57
N LEU A 4 -36.41 -15.56 -36.44
CA LEU A 4 -35.01 -15.89 -36.17
C LEU A 4 -34.95 -16.72 -34.88
N PRO A 5 -34.24 -17.86 -34.87
CA PRO A 5 -33.99 -18.65 -33.67
C PRO A 5 -32.64 -18.25 -33.04
N THR A 6 -32.53 -18.25 -31.71
CA THR A 6 -31.21 -18.35 -31.06
C THR A 6 -31.27 -19.29 -29.87
N ILE A 7 -30.39 -20.28 -30.00
CA ILE A 7 -30.05 -21.40 -29.14
C ILE A 7 -29.20 -20.90 -27.96
N LEU A 8 -29.52 -21.40 -26.75
CA LEU A 8 -28.61 -21.90 -25.70
C LEU A 8 -27.50 -20.98 -25.14
N ALA A 9 -27.53 -20.75 -23.83
CA ALA A 9 -26.48 -21.22 -22.90
C ALA A 9 -26.87 -20.85 -21.47
N ALA A 10 -27.23 -21.86 -20.67
CA ALA A 10 -27.25 -21.73 -19.21
C ALA A 10 -25.79 -21.59 -18.75
N VAL A 11 -25.43 -20.41 -18.25
CA VAL A 11 -24.14 -20.20 -17.57
C VAL A 11 -24.29 -20.75 -16.16
N SER A 12 -24.06 -22.05 -16.00
CA SER A 12 -23.74 -22.64 -14.70
C SER A 12 -22.32 -22.20 -14.35
N ALA A 13 -22.18 -21.05 -13.68
CA ALA A 13 -20.94 -20.70 -13.00
C ALA A 13 -20.83 -21.58 -11.75
N ALA A 14 -20.08 -22.68 -11.87
CA ALA A 14 -19.63 -23.45 -10.73
C ALA A 14 -18.87 -22.49 -9.79
N ALA A 15 -19.41 -22.31 -8.59
CA ALA A 15 -18.73 -21.63 -7.50
C ALA A 15 -17.51 -22.47 -7.10
N LEU A 16 -16.37 -22.21 -7.72
CA LEU A 16 -15.08 -22.70 -7.25
C LEU A 16 -14.73 -21.85 -6.02
N VAL A 17 -15.01 -22.37 -4.83
CA VAL A 17 -14.47 -21.86 -3.58
C VAL A 17 -12.97 -22.13 -3.61
N LEU A 18 -12.20 -21.23 -4.23
CA LEU A 18 -10.76 -21.16 -4.07
C LEU A 18 -10.51 -20.66 -2.64
N THR A 19 -10.27 -21.59 -1.71
CA THR A 19 -9.54 -21.28 -0.50
C THR A 19 -8.12 -20.88 -0.91
N GLY A 20 -7.94 -19.60 -1.22
CA GLY A 20 -6.70 -19.02 -1.75
C GLY A 20 -5.62 -18.88 -0.69
N GLN A 21 -5.30 -19.95 0.01
CA GLN A 21 -3.99 -20.04 0.67
C GLN A 21 -3.01 -20.44 -0.41
N LEU A 22 -2.08 -19.54 -0.74
CA LEU A 22 -0.90 -19.91 -1.50
C LEU A 22 -0.24 -21.09 -0.78
N PRO A 23 0.17 -22.16 -1.49
CA PRO A 23 0.95 -23.22 -0.88
C PRO A 23 2.12 -22.63 -0.11
N ASP A 24 2.46 -23.18 1.06
CA ASP A 24 3.62 -22.73 1.84
C ASP A 24 4.87 -22.61 0.93
N GLY A 25 5.36 -21.39 0.74
CA GLY A 25 6.53 -21.08 -0.10
C GLY A 25 6.25 -20.71 -1.56
N ALA A 26 4.99 -20.69 -2.02
CA ALA A 26 4.64 -20.20 -3.35
C ALA A 26 4.66 -18.67 -3.40
N ARG A 27 5.67 -18.10 -4.07
CA ARG A 27 5.80 -16.65 -4.28
C ARG A 27 4.79 -16.14 -5.30
N LEU A 28 4.37 -14.90 -5.12
CA LEU A 28 3.51 -14.21 -6.08
C LEU A 28 4.19 -14.11 -7.47
N PRO A 29 3.44 -14.31 -8.58
CA PRO A 29 3.95 -14.05 -9.91
C PRO A 29 4.45 -12.59 -10.04
N ALA A 30 5.51 -12.38 -10.82
CA ALA A 30 5.97 -11.01 -11.09
C ALA A 30 4.86 -10.19 -11.74
N TRP A 31 4.69 -8.96 -11.30
CA TRP A 31 3.66 -8.00 -11.73
C TRP A 31 2.22 -8.39 -11.38
N SER A 32 1.99 -9.44 -10.58
CA SER A 32 0.68 -9.66 -9.99
C SER A 32 0.38 -8.59 -8.93
N VAL A 33 -0.92 -8.36 -8.68
CA VAL A 33 -1.35 -7.55 -7.54
C VAL A 33 -1.02 -8.33 -6.27
N ALA A 34 -0.16 -7.76 -5.42
CA ALA A 34 0.16 -8.28 -4.10
C ALA A 34 -0.76 -7.74 -3.01
N GLY A 35 -1.44 -6.62 -3.28
CA GLY A 35 -2.39 -6.04 -2.35
C GLY A 35 -2.91 -4.67 -2.77
N HIS A 36 -3.75 -4.11 -1.92
CA HIS A 36 -4.25 -2.76 -2.00
C HIS A 36 -3.98 -2.02 -0.70
N ALA A 37 -3.74 -0.72 -0.79
CA ALA A 37 -3.42 0.12 0.35
C ALA A 37 -4.14 1.46 0.27
N VAL A 38 -4.47 1.99 1.44
CA VAL A 38 -4.97 3.35 1.62
C VAL A 38 -4.15 4.05 2.69
N GLY A 39 -4.01 5.37 2.59
CA GLY A 39 -3.17 6.10 3.54
C GLY A 39 -3.18 7.60 3.33
N ARG A 40 -2.27 8.28 4.03
CA ARG A 40 -2.04 9.73 3.91
C ARG A 40 -0.55 10.02 3.80
N ALA A 41 -0.22 11.02 2.99
CA ALA A 41 1.06 11.69 3.00
C ALA A 41 0.96 12.98 3.81
N LEU A 42 1.88 13.19 4.75
CA LEU A 42 2.01 14.45 5.48
C LEU A 42 3.20 15.22 4.96
N VAL A 43 2.98 16.48 4.63
CA VAL A 43 4.03 17.43 4.27
C VAL A 43 4.21 18.38 5.44
N THR A 44 5.38 18.32 6.04
CA THR A 44 5.77 19.14 7.20
C THR A 44 6.15 20.56 6.78
N PRO A 45 6.12 21.56 7.69
CA PRO A 45 6.59 22.93 7.43
C PRO A 45 8.04 23.01 6.92
N GLY A 46 8.89 22.06 7.30
CA GLY A 46 10.27 21.95 6.81
C GLY A 46 10.41 21.35 5.42
N GLY A 47 9.31 21.08 4.71
CA GLY A 47 9.32 20.51 3.35
C GLY A 47 9.64 19.01 3.30
N SER A 48 9.65 18.32 4.46
CA SER A 48 9.77 16.87 4.51
C SER A 48 8.40 16.20 4.37
N ILE A 49 8.37 15.02 3.77
CA ILE A 49 7.20 14.17 3.57
C ILE A 49 7.37 12.85 4.32
N GLU A 50 6.29 12.39 4.94
CA GLU A 50 6.16 11.02 5.45
C GLU A 50 4.79 10.46 5.03
N THR A 51 4.70 9.14 4.91
CA THR A 51 3.47 8.46 4.54
C THR A 51 3.12 7.40 5.56
N PHE A 52 1.83 7.17 5.77
CA PHE A 52 1.34 6.10 6.63
C PHE A 52 -0.05 5.66 6.20
N GLY A 53 -0.45 4.46 6.60
CA GLY A 53 -1.75 3.91 6.24
C GLY A 53 -1.84 2.43 6.53
N TYR A 54 -2.77 1.75 5.87
CA TYR A 54 -3.01 0.33 6.05
C TYR A 54 -3.32 -0.40 4.75
N PHE A 55 -3.12 -1.71 4.76
CA PHE A 55 -3.46 -2.58 3.65
C PHE A 55 -4.94 -2.96 3.72
N THR A 56 -5.67 -2.71 2.64
CA THR A 56 -7.08 -3.13 2.52
C THR A 56 -7.19 -4.56 2.00
N GLN A 57 -6.14 -5.04 1.35
CA GLN A 57 -6.02 -6.40 0.83
C GLN A 57 -4.54 -6.77 0.76
N ILE A 58 -4.22 -8.03 1.07
CA ILE A 58 -2.92 -8.65 0.78
C ILE A 58 -3.23 -10.01 0.16
N ASP A 59 -2.68 -10.28 -1.02
CA ASP A 59 -2.91 -11.55 -1.69
C ASP A 59 -2.33 -12.71 -0.87
N GLY A 60 -3.07 -13.81 -0.79
CA GLY A 60 -2.74 -14.95 0.07
C GLY A 60 -3.17 -14.84 1.53
N TYR A 61 -3.69 -13.69 1.99
CA TYR A 61 -4.27 -13.55 3.34
C TYR A 61 -5.78 -13.31 3.32
N PRO A 62 -6.54 -14.04 4.17
CA PRO A 62 -7.97 -13.81 4.29
C PRO A 62 -8.26 -12.48 5.01
N GLU A 63 -9.43 -11.90 4.77
CA GLU A 63 -9.87 -10.65 5.40
C GLU A 63 -9.83 -10.71 6.94
N SER A 64 -10.12 -11.87 7.54
CA SER A 64 -10.06 -12.09 8.99
C SER A 64 -8.64 -11.95 9.58
N VAL A 65 -7.60 -12.11 8.76
CA VAL A 65 -6.20 -11.85 9.14
C VAL A 65 -5.84 -10.39 8.93
N LEU A 66 -6.52 -9.67 8.03
CA LEU A 66 -6.29 -8.26 7.77
C LEU A 66 -7.02 -7.34 8.74
N PHE A 67 -8.20 -7.75 9.24
CA PHE A 67 -9.05 -6.91 10.08
C PHE A 67 -9.56 -7.61 11.35
N LEU A 68 -9.65 -6.85 12.45
CA LEU A 68 -10.40 -7.22 13.66
C LEU A 68 -11.88 -6.85 13.49
N GLY A 69 -12.57 -7.49 12.56
CA GLY A 69 -13.98 -7.22 12.25
C GLY A 69 -14.17 -6.48 10.92
N ALA A 70 -15.09 -5.51 10.89
CA ALA A 70 -15.43 -4.80 9.66
C ALA A 70 -14.23 -3.98 9.14
N PRO A 71 -13.97 -3.94 7.81
CA PRO A 71 -12.85 -3.18 7.26
C PRO A 71 -12.92 -1.68 7.60
N SER A 72 -11.93 -1.19 8.34
CA SER A 72 -11.71 0.21 8.65
C SER A 72 -10.27 0.41 9.15
N GLU A 73 -9.81 1.66 9.29
CA GLU A 73 -8.51 1.92 9.93
C GLU A 73 -8.47 1.40 11.37
N GLN A 74 -9.56 1.55 12.14
CA GLN A 74 -9.61 1.10 13.53
C GLN A 74 -9.40 -0.41 13.64
N ASN A 75 -9.87 -1.18 12.66
CA ASN A 75 -9.77 -2.63 12.67
C ASN A 75 -8.55 -3.16 11.90
N ALA A 76 -7.76 -2.32 11.25
CA ALA A 76 -6.68 -2.75 10.37
C ALA A 76 -5.46 -3.28 11.13
N ARG A 77 -5.13 -4.55 10.91
CA ARG A 77 -4.00 -5.24 11.56
C ARG A 77 -2.68 -4.97 10.87
N PHE A 78 -2.68 -4.72 9.56
CA PHE A 78 -1.48 -4.45 8.78
C PHE A 78 -1.40 -2.97 8.42
N THR A 79 -0.47 -2.27 9.04
CA THR A 79 -0.22 -0.86 8.78
C THR A 79 1.17 -0.67 8.17
N PHE A 80 1.40 0.51 7.60
CA PHE A 80 2.72 0.90 7.14
C PHE A 80 3.01 2.34 7.49
N ARG A 81 4.30 2.66 7.60
CA ARG A 81 4.80 4.03 7.73
C ARG A 81 6.16 4.17 7.09
N SER A 82 6.41 5.29 6.42
CA SER A 82 7.72 5.63 5.90
C SER A 82 8.53 6.46 6.88
N ASP A 83 9.85 6.40 6.76
CA ASP A 83 10.71 7.47 7.26
C ASP A 83 10.41 8.79 6.53
N ARG A 84 10.83 9.90 7.13
CA ARG A 84 10.75 11.21 6.49
C ARG A 84 11.74 11.31 5.35
N ALA A 85 11.30 11.91 4.25
CA ALA A 85 12.11 12.21 3.08
C ALA A 85 11.95 13.70 2.71
N ARG A 86 12.91 14.26 1.98
CA ARG A 86 12.75 15.54 1.29
C ARG A 86 12.09 15.32 -0.06
N ILE A 87 11.43 16.36 -0.56
CA ILE A 87 10.91 16.38 -1.93
C ILE A 87 11.80 17.29 -2.76
N PHE A 88 12.22 16.78 -3.93
CA PHE A 88 12.78 17.59 -4.98
C PHE A 88 11.80 17.69 -6.15
N SER A 89 11.49 18.93 -6.55
CA SER A 89 10.49 19.20 -7.58
C SER A 89 11.15 19.50 -8.92
N LEU A 90 10.67 18.83 -9.96
CA LEU A 90 10.95 19.13 -11.36
C LEU A 90 9.63 19.55 -12.01
N ALA A 91 9.56 20.79 -12.47
CA ALA A 91 8.41 21.30 -13.19
C ALA A 91 8.61 21.11 -14.71
N ASN A 92 7.57 20.62 -15.38
CA ASN A 92 7.47 20.61 -16.84
C ASN A 92 6.12 21.19 -17.24
N ASN A 93 6.05 22.52 -17.33
CA ASN A 93 4.80 23.27 -17.45
C ASN A 93 3.82 22.86 -16.33
N GLY A 94 2.51 22.78 -16.62
CA GLY A 94 1.47 22.41 -15.65
C GLY A 94 1.53 20.97 -15.12
N VAL A 95 2.69 20.30 -15.16
CA VAL A 95 2.93 18.98 -14.56
C VAL A 95 4.17 19.06 -13.68
N PHE A 96 4.05 18.57 -12.46
CA PHE A 96 5.15 18.52 -11.50
C PHE A 96 5.55 17.07 -11.23
N LEU A 97 6.84 16.78 -11.33
CA LEU A 97 7.43 15.52 -10.90
C LEU A 97 8.17 15.75 -9.59
N LEU A 98 7.68 15.14 -8.52
CA LEU A 98 8.24 15.22 -7.18
C LEU A 98 9.01 13.93 -6.89
N ARG A 99 10.32 14.03 -6.70
CA ARG A 99 11.19 12.90 -6.33
C ARG A 99 11.44 12.89 -4.83
N LEU A 100 11.41 11.71 -4.23
CA LEU A 100 11.81 11.53 -2.83
C LEU A 100 13.34 11.51 -2.73
N ILE A 101 13.87 12.35 -1.85
CA ILE A 101 15.27 12.36 -1.47
C ILE A 101 15.36 11.89 -0.02
N PRO A 102 16.08 10.79 0.28
CA PRO A 102 16.29 10.33 1.64
C PRO A 102 16.86 11.45 2.54
N LEU A 103 16.40 11.53 3.80
CA LEU A 103 17.00 12.43 4.79
C LEU A 103 18.29 11.86 5.41
N ALA A 104 18.46 10.54 5.40
CA ALA A 104 19.67 9.84 5.81
C ALA A 104 20.42 9.32 4.57
N GLU A 105 21.69 8.93 4.73
CA GLU A 105 22.61 8.65 3.61
C GLU A 105 22.29 7.39 2.80
N GLU A 106 21.38 6.51 3.24
CA GLU A 106 21.16 5.20 2.59
C GLU A 106 19.91 5.15 1.70
N SER A 107 18.71 5.29 2.28
CA SER A 107 17.44 5.23 1.52
C SER A 107 16.26 5.74 2.36
N THR A 108 15.14 6.05 1.70
CA THR A 108 13.86 6.16 2.41
C THR A 108 13.33 4.76 2.65
N VAL A 109 12.92 4.46 3.88
CA VAL A 109 12.44 3.13 4.26
C VAL A 109 10.96 3.18 4.58
N TYR A 110 10.24 2.14 4.19
CA TYR A 110 8.88 1.84 4.62
C TYR A 110 8.92 0.64 5.56
N ARG A 111 8.26 0.77 6.71
CA ARG A 111 8.07 -0.32 7.67
C ARG A 111 6.62 -0.76 7.65
N VAL A 112 6.41 -2.06 7.70
CA VAL A 112 5.10 -2.70 7.83
C VAL A 112 4.99 -3.24 9.26
N TYR A 113 3.87 -2.96 9.89
CA TYR A 113 3.59 -3.32 11.27
C TYR A 113 2.39 -4.27 11.34
N PHE A 114 2.37 -5.10 12.38
CA PHE A 114 1.28 -6.02 12.63
C PHE A 114 0.71 -5.83 14.04
N ASP A 115 -0.59 -5.55 14.12
CA ASP A 115 -1.32 -5.33 15.36
C ASP A 115 -2.38 -6.40 15.60
N THR A 116 -2.31 -7.08 16.75
CA THR A 116 -3.32 -8.04 17.17
C THR A 116 -4.55 -7.38 17.81
N SER A 117 -4.45 -6.11 18.20
CA SER A 117 -5.52 -5.30 18.83
C SER A 117 -5.51 -3.88 18.24
N PRO A 118 -5.84 -3.72 16.95
CA PRO A 118 -5.73 -2.42 16.27
C PRO A 118 -6.71 -1.37 16.82
N ASP A 119 -6.29 -0.11 16.78
CA ASP A 119 -7.09 1.11 17.04
C ASP A 119 -6.54 2.27 16.19
N GLN A 120 -6.34 2.03 14.89
CA GLN A 120 -5.66 3.01 14.05
C GLN A 120 -6.55 4.21 13.73
N ASP A 121 -5.94 5.39 13.71
CA ASP A 121 -6.67 6.64 13.56
C ASP A 121 -5.87 7.63 12.72
N PHE A 122 -6.42 8.01 11.56
CA PHE A 122 -5.80 8.99 10.68
C PHE A 122 -5.58 10.35 11.33
N ASN A 123 -6.29 10.69 12.42
CA ASN A 123 -6.08 11.90 13.21
C ASN A 123 -4.90 11.78 14.18
N ARG A 124 -4.48 10.54 14.47
CA ARG A 124 -3.36 10.17 15.33
C ARG A 124 -2.35 9.30 14.55
N PRO A 125 -1.51 9.90 13.65
CA PRO A 125 -0.63 9.15 12.74
C PRO A 125 0.31 8.14 13.38
N GLN A 126 0.66 8.34 14.66
CA GLN A 126 1.52 7.44 15.41
C GLN A 126 0.92 6.05 15.61
N THR A 127 -0.42 5.93 15.70
CA THR A 127 -1.08 4.63 15.97
C THR A 127 -0.74 3.59 14.89
N PHE A 128 -0.54 4.02 13.64
CA PHE A 128 -0.11 3.18 12.53
C PHE A 128 1.29 2.57 12.68
N SER A 129 2.04 2.94 13.72
CA SER A 129 3.41 2.49 13.98
C SER A 129 3.66 2.11 15.44
N ASP A 130 2.61 1.94 16.25
CA ASP A 130 2.74 1.61 17.68
C ASP A 130 2.98 0.11 17.94
N SER A 131 2.80 -0.73 16.93
CA SER A 131 2.99 -2.19 17.00
C SER A 131 4.40 -2.61 16.52
N PRO A 132 4.80 -3.89 16.67
CA PRO A 132 6.07 -4.39 16.15
C PRO A 132 6.17 -4.37 14.62
N VAL A 133 7.37 -4.09 14.11
CA VAL A 133 7.70 -4.16 12.68
C VAL A 133 7.81 -5.62 12.25
N ILE A 134 7.10 -5.99 11.19
CA ILE A 134 7.15 -7.34 10.59
C ILE A 134 7.83 -7.37 9.22
N ALA A 135 7.95 -6.23 8.54
CA ALA A 135 8.71 -6.14 7.30
C ALA A 135 9.27 -4.74 7.07
N THR A 136 10.40 -4.66 6.38
CA THR A 136 11.07 -3.41 6.02
C THR A 136 11.36 -3.40 4.53
N PHE A 137 11.02 -2.30 3.86
CA PHE A 137 11.23 -2.08 2.44
C PHE A 137 12.06 -0.81 2.20
N ALA A 138 13.18 -0.91 1.50
CA ALA A 138 13.98 0.24 1.10
C ALA A 138 13.55 0.75 -0.28
N VAL A 139 13.28 2.05 -0.41
CA VAL A 139 12.92 2.67 -1.68
C VAL A 139 14.13 2.69 -2.60
N ARG A 140 14.06 1.95 -3.71
CA ARG A 140 15.06 1.95 -4.78
C ARG A 140 14.89 3.14 -5.73
N GLY A 141 13.65 3.57 -5.92
CA GLY A 141 13.32 4.75 -6.71
C GLY A 141 11.83 5.01 -6.74
N GLY A 142 11.44 6.28 -6.74
CA GLY A 142 10.03 6.65 -6.80
C GLY A 142 9.82 8.11 -7.15
N SER A 143 8.60 8.41 -7.56
CA SER A 143 8.15 9.77 -7.87
C SER A 143 6.67 9.92 -7.67
N LEU A 144 6.27 11.13 -7.27
CA LEU A 144 4.89 11.59 -7.27
C LEU A 144 4.72 12.55 -8.44
N THR A 145 3.83 12.21 -9.37
CA THR A 145 3.42 13.10 -10.46
C THR A 145 2.18 13.86 -10.01
N VAL A 146 2.20 15.18 -10.11
CA VAL A 146 1.10 16.06 -9.76
C VAL A 146 0.67 16.84 -10.99
N VAL A 147 -0.63 16.74 -11.31
CA VAL A 147 -1.28 17.58 -12.31
C VAL A 147 -2.26 18.49 -11.57
N PRO A 148 -2.00 19.82 -11.46
CA PRO A 148 -2.88 20.75 -10.77
C PRO A 148 -4.31 20.68 -11.30
N GLY A 149 -5.29 20.66 -10.40
CA GLY A 149 -6.71 20.53 -10.75
C GLY A 149 -7.15 19.11 -11.12
N ALA A 150 -6.26 18.11 -11.05
CA ALA A 150 -6.57 16.70 -11.30
C ALA A 150 -6.09 15.81 -10.14
N LEU A 151 -5.69 14.58 -10.46
CA LEU A 151 -5.14 13.61 -9.50
C LEU A 151 -3.62 13.70 -9.45
N SER A 152 -3.08 13.25 -8.32
CA SER A 152 -1.66 12.96 -8.16
C SER A 152 -1.43 11.46 -8.11
N THR A 153 -0.33 10.99 -8.68
CA THR A 153 0.03 9.57 -8.73
C THR A 153 1.44 9.35 -8.21
N TYR A 154 1.55 8.61 -7.12
CA TYR A 154 2.81 8.12 -6.58
C TYR A 154 3.13 6.75 -7.14
N THR A 155 4.33 6.61 -7.69
CA THR A 155 4.89 5.30 -8.05
C THR A 155 6.25 5.14 -7.42
N ALA A 156 6.52 3.97 -6.85
CA ALA A 156 7.83 3.62 -6.35
C ALA A 156 8.09 2.14 -6.46
N VAL A 157 9.37 1.79 -6.57
CA VAL A 157 9.86 0.42 -6.44
C VAL A 157 10.67 0.33 -5.16
N MET A 158 10.39 -0.70 -4.37
CA MET A 158 10.99 -0.91 -3.06
C MET A 158 11.45 -2.34 -2.91
N ASP A 159 12.63 -2.52 -2.35
CA ASP A 159 13.23 -3.82 -2.10
C ASP A 159 12.94 -4.26 -0.67
N LEU A 160 12.48 -5.50 -0.48
CA LEU A 160 12.38 -6.09 0.84
C LEU A 160 13.80 -6.23 1.41
N THR A 161 14.03 -5.67 2.60
CA THR A 161 15.33 -5.70 3.30
C THR A 161 15.28 -6.51 4.58
N SER A 162 14.14 -6.56 5.26
CA SER A 162 13.93 -7.47 6.40
C SER A 162 12.49 -7.96 6.48
N SER A 163 12.29 -9.13 7.07
CA SER A 163 10.97 -9.67 7.39
C SER A 163 11.06 -10.57 8.62
N HIS A 164 10.06 -10.47 9.49
CA HIS A 164 9.93 -11.24 10.72
C HIS A 164 8.59 -11.99 10.66
N PRO A 165 8.62 -13.33 10.56
CA PRO A 165 7.40 -14.12 10.45
C PRO A 165 6.58 -14.03 11.73
N VAL A 166 5.26 -13.89 11.59
CA VAL A 166 4.29 -13.93 12.69
C VAL A 166 3.25 -15.01 12.39
N VAL A 167 2.92 -15.85 13.36
CA VAL A 167 1.82 -16.79 13.23
C VAL A 167 0.57 -16.20 13.87
N PHE A 168 -0.50 -16.03 13.09
CA PHE A 168 -1.76 -15.49 13.58
C PHE A 168 -2.95 -16.25 12.98
N GLY A 169 -3.86 -16.72 13.83
CA GLY A 169 -5.03 -17.47 13.37
C GLY A 169 -4.68 -18.75 12.58
N GLY A 170 -3.52 -19.36 12.85
CA GLY A 170 -3.00 -20.51 12.10
C GLY A 170 -2.38 -20.17 10.74
N VAL A 171 -2.30 -18.89 10.37
CA VAL A 171 -1.68 -18.41 9.14
C VAL A 171 -0.29 -17.84 9.46
N SER A 172 0.72 -18.27 8.69
CA SER A 172 2.06 -17.67 8.73
C SER A 172 2.07 -16.40 7.91
N VAL A 173 2.34 -15.28 8.58
CA VAL A 173 2.46 -13.94 8.00
C VAL A 173 3.94 -13.64 7.84
N ASP A 174 4.45 -13.66 6.61
CA ASP A 174 5.84 -13.29 6.32
C ASP A 174 5.93 -12.69 4.91
N ALA A 175 6.42 -11.45 4.81
CA ALA A 175 6.57 -10.78 3.53
C ALA A 175 7.49 -11.53 2.55
N ARG A 176 8.49 -12.28 3.04
CA ARG A 176 9.42 -13.06 2.19
C ARG A 176 8.76 -14.23 1.46
N LEU A 177 7.61 -14.68 1.95
CA LEU A 177 6.82 -15.72 1.27
C LEU A 177 6.08 -15.13 0.07
N LEU A 178 5.76 -13.84 0.11
CA LEU A 178 4.99 -13.17 -0.93
C LEU A 178 5.89 -12.53 -2.00
N VAL A 179 6.90 -11.76 -1.59
CA VAL A 179 7.65 -10.85 -2.47
C VAL A 179 9.13 -10.69 -2.10
N ASP A 180 9.99 -10.40 -3.08
CA ASP A 180 11.36 -9.89 -2.85
C ASP A 180 11.43 -8.37 -2.98
N ALA A 181 10.54 -7.80 -3.79
CA ALA A 181 10.41 -6.38 -4.04
C ALA A 181 8.95 -6.08 -4.39
N ILE A 182 8.55 -4.83 -4.19
CA ILE A 182 7.23 -4.34 -4.53
C ILE A 182 7.32 -3.12 -5.43
N ARG A 183 6.31 -2.94 -6.27
CA ARG A 183 5.99 -1.67 -6.90
C ARG A 183 4.69 -1.18 -6.33
N VAL A 184 4.64 0.09 -5.95
CA VAL A 184 3.37 0.74 -5.57
C VAL A 184 2.92 1.68 -6.69
N SER A 185 1.61 1.77 -6.86
CA SER A 185 0.95 2.79 -7.66
C SER A 185 -0.25 3.31 -6.88
N LEU A 186 -0.09 4.48 -6.28
CA LEU A 186 -1.06 5.11 -5.39
C LEU A 186 -1.54 6.41 -6.01
N THR A 187 -2.82 6.69 -5.88
CA THR A 187 -3.47 7.89 -6.42
C THR A 187 -4.17 8.66 -5.32
N GLY A 188 -4.07 9.98 -5.36
CA GLY A 188 -4.72 10.89 -4.43
C GLY A 188 -5.13 12.19 -5.13
N PRO A 189 -5.76 13.14 -4.43
CA PRO A 189 -6.01 14.46 -4.97
C PRO A 189 -4.68 15.17 -5.25
N ALA A 190 -4.66 16.07 -6.25
CA ALA A 190 -3.51 16.94 -6.48
C ALA A 190 -3.39 18.04 -5.42
N LEU A 191 -4.51 18.41 -4.78
CA LEU A 191 -4.55 19.39 -3.71
C LEU A 191 -4.51 18.67 -2.36
N ALA A 192 -3.66 19.18 -1.48
CA ALA A 192 -3.61 18.72 -0.10
C ALA A 192 -4.59 19.50 0.77
N GLU A 193 -5.12 18.86 1.79
CA GLU A 193 -5.88 19.53 2.84
C GLU A 193 -4.90 20.07 3.90
N PRO A 194 -5.05 21.32 4.35
CA PRO A 194 -4.31 21.81 5.50
C PRO A 194 -4.57 20.93 6.73
N ARG A 195 -3.54 20.73 7.55
CA ARG A 195 -3.66 19.94 8.78
C ARG A 195 -2.83 20.55 9.88
N GLU A 196 -3.34 20.61 11.10
CA GLU A 196 -2.63 21.19 12.23
C GLU A 196 -1.21 20.60 12.38
N GLY A 197 -0.21 21.47 12.54
CA GLY A 197 1.21 21.11 12.59
C GLY A 197 1.87 20.71 11.26
N ASN A 198 1.12 20.67 10.15
CA ASN A 198 1.61 20.28 8.82
C ASN A 198 1.21 21.30 7.76
N ILE A 199 1.97 21.39 6.66
CA ILE A 199 1.56 22.17 5.48
C ILE A 199 0.34 21.52 4.84
N ALA A 200 0.34 20.18 4.79
CA ALA A 200 -0.55 19.44 3.93
C ALA A 200 -0.73 17.99 4.39
N SER A 201 -1.94 17.46 4.20
CA SER A 201 -2.28 16.04 4.26
C SER A 201 -2.95 15.62 2.96
N ILE A 202 -2.40 14.60 2.30
CA ILE A 202 -2.89 14.10 1.01
C ILE A 202 -3.36 12.66 1.20
N PRO A 203 -4.67 12.36 1.13
CA PRO A 203 -5.15 10.99 1.15
C PRO A 203 -4.77 10.28 -0.15
N PHE A 204 -4.48 8.98 -0.09
CA PHE A 204 -4.19 8.18 -1.27
C PHE A 204 -4.77 6.77 -1.13
N ALA A 205 -4.98 6.12 -2.27
CA ALA A 205 -5.33 4.71 -2.39
C ALA A 205 -4.70 4.10 -3.63
N GLY A 206 -4.44 2.80 -3.63
CA GLY A 206 -4.01 2.12 -4.84
C GLY A 206 -3.49 0.72 -4.63
N ALA A 207 -2.75 0.24 -5.62
CA ALA A 207 -2.30 -1.13 -5.70
C ALA A 207 -0.81 -1.26 -5.37
N VAL A 208 -0.49 -2.42 -4.79
CA VAL A 208 0.85 -2.92 -4.55
C VAL A 208 1.03 -4.14 -5.44
N TYR A 209 2.13 -4.18 -6.18
CA TYR A 209 2.46 -5.22 -7.13
C TYR A 209 3.70 -5.97 -6.68
N ALA A 210 3.69 -7.28 -6.83
CA ALA A 210 4.88 -8.11 -6.66
C ALA A 210 5.88 -7.81 -7.79
N VAL A 211 7.16 -7.70 -7.46
CA VAL A 211 8.24 -7.51 -8.45
C VAL A 211 9.39 -8.45 -8.09
N ARG A 212 10.14 -8.89 -9.11
CA ARG A 212 11.38 -9.64 -8.89
C ARG A 212 12.58 -8.70 -8.93
N LYS A 213 13.56 -8.99 -8.08
CA LYS A 213 14.88 -8.39 -8.14
C LYS A 213 15.65 -8.94 -9.33
#